data_AF-A0A4R9VDH8-F1
#
_entry.id   AF-A0A4R9VDH8-F1
#
_cell.length_a   1.000
_cell.length_b   1.000
_cell.length_c   1.000
_cell.angle_alpha   90.00
_cell.angle_beta   90.00
_cell.angle_gamma   90.00
#
_symmetry.space_group_name_H-M   'P 1'
#
loop_
_entity.id
_entity.type
_entity.pdbx_description
1 polymer ?
#
loop_
_entity_poly.entity_id
_entity_poly.type
_entity_poly.pdbx_seq_one_letter_code
_entity_poly.pdbx_strand_id
1 'polypeptide(L)'
;PEPDYPQEAAVRWVRHNGEIRWNGGFVYVSQSLAGEAVAAIEAEDGQWALTFHDYPLGIIDTRRMKLVRRSAAPTKPLGAAADA
;
A
#
# COMPACT_ATOMS: atom_id res chain seq x y z
N PRO A 1 -8.98 -14.86 1.53
CA PRO A 1 -8.49 -14.81 2.93
C PRO A 1 -8.61 -13.37 3.39
N GLU A 2 -9.17 -13.14 4.58
CA GLU A 2 -9.27 -11.79 5.13
C GLU A 2 -7.87 -11.39 5.62
N PRO A 3 -7.33 -10.23 5.23
CA PRO A 3 -5.97 -9.86 5.59
C PRO A 3 -5.87 -9.56 7.09
N ASP A 4 -5.02 -10.32 7.77
CA ASP A 4 -4.70 -10.15 9.19
C ASP A 4 -3.61 -9.08 9.31
N TYR A 5 -3.99 -7.91 9.84
CA TYR A 5 -3.09 -6.78 9.97
C TYR A 5 -2.81 -6.52 11.46
N PRO A 6 -1.54 -6.26 11.84
CA PRO A 6 -1.19 -6.00 13.24
C PRO A 6 -1.95 -4.79 13.77
N GLN A 7 -2.20 -4.74 15.08
CA GLN A 7 -3.04 -3.73 15.73
C GLN A 7 -2.49 -2.29 15.57
N GLU A 8 -1.20 -2.15 15.25
CA GLU A 8 -0.49 -0.91 14.93
C GLU A 8 -0.60 -0.51 13.44
N ALA A 9 -0.98 -1.45 12.56
CA ALA A 9 -1.22 -1.16 11.16
C ALA A 9 -2.59 -0.52 10.98
N ALA A 10 -2.59 0.70 10.46
CA ALA A 10 -3.80 1.37 10.05
C ALA A 10 -4.31 0.76 8.74
N VAL A 11 -5.26 -0.18 8.84
CA VAL A 11 -5.94 -0.77 7.68
C VAL A 11 -6.82 0.28 7.00
N ARG A 12 -6.70 0.41 5.68
CA ARG A 12 -7.48 1.36 4.87
C ARG A 12 -8.02 0.66 3.62
N TRP A 13 -9.27 0.96 3.30
CA TRP A 13 -9.90 0.48 2.08
C TRP A 13 -9.63 1.46 0.94
N VAL A 14 -9.16 0.93 -0.19
CA VAL A 14 -8.98 1.70 -1.42
C VAL A 14 -10.35 1.94 -2.04
N ARG A 15 -10.66 3.21 -2.28
CA ARG A 15 -11.94 3.64 -2.87
C ARG A 15 -11.99 3.29 -4.35
N HIS A 16 -13.18 3.40 -4.95
CA HIS A 16 -13.40 3.14 -6.37
C HIS A 16 -12.49 3.95 -7.31
N ASN A 17 -12.02 5.12 -6.88
CA ASN A 17 -11.12 5.99 -7.64
C ASN A 17 -9.62 5.69 -7.38
N GLY A 18 -9.29 4.63 -6.63
CA GLY A 18 -7.92 4.22 -6.35
C GLY A 18 -7.24 4.95 -5.20
N GLU A 19 -7.99 5.74 -4.42
CA GLU A 19 -7.45 6.51 -3.30
C GLU A 19 -7.80 5.91 -1.94
N ILE A 20 -6.98 6.20 -0.93
CA ILE A 20 -7.29 5.96 0.48
C ILE A 20 -7.45 7.30 1.22
N ARG A 21 -8.27 7.31 2.27
CA ARG A 21 -8.34 8.45 3.20
C ARG A 21 -7.18 8.37 4.19
N TRP A 22 -6.41 9.44 4.27
CA TRP A 22 -5.23 9.51 5.13
C TRP A 22 -5.09 10.91 5.74
N ASN A 23 -4.88 11.02 7.05
CA ASN A 23 -4.69 12.28 7.79
C ASN A 23 -5.57 13.48 7.31
N GLY A 24 -6.88 13.25 7.13
CA GLY A 24 -7.82 14.28 6.67
C GLY A 24 -7.85 14.56 5.16
N GLY A 25 -6.86 14.08 4.40
CA GLY A 25 -6.81 14.15 2.95
C GLY A 25 -6.93 12.78 2.26
N PHE A 26 -6.49 12.74 1.00
CA PHE A 26 -6.54 11.55 0.15
C PHE A 26 -5.16 11.27 -0.45
N VAL A 27 -4.81 10.00 -0.53
CA VAL A 27 -3.58 9.53 -1.15
C VAL A 27 -3.96 8.54 -2.24
N TYR A 28 -3.58 8.84 -3.48
CA TYR A 28 -3.75 7.91 -4.59
C TYR A 28 -2.78 6.73 -4.46
N VAL A 29 -3.33 5.52 -4.56
CA VAL A 29 -2.60 4.25 -4.44
C VAL A 29 -2.53 3.57 -5.82
N SER A 30 -3.70 3.12 -6.30
CA SER A 30 -3.88 2.46 -7.59
C SER A 30 -5.38 2.20 -7.81
N GLN A 31 -5.91 2.52 -8.98
CA GLN A 31 -7.29 2.16 -9.32
C GLN A 31 -7.52 0.65 -9.41
N SER A 32 -6.48 -0.13 -9.78
CA SER A 32 -6.58 -1.61 -9.84
C SER A 32 -6.81 -2.27 -8.49
N LEU A 33 -6.55 -1.56 -7.38
CA LEU A 33 -6.79 -2.03 -6.02
C LEU A 33 -8.14 -1.52 -5.46
N ALA A 34 -9.00 -0.94 -6.29
CA ALA A 34 -10.31 -0.46 -5.84
C ALA A 34 -11.11 -1.57 -5.13
N GLY A 35 -11.56 -1.28 -3.91
CA GLY A 35 -12.28 -2.24 -3.06
C GLY A 35 -11.37 -3.13 -2.21
N GLU A 36 -10.05 -3.04 -2.37
CA GLU A 36 -9.09 -3.84 -1.60
C GLU A 36 -8.65 -3.12 -0.31
N ALA A 37 -8.25 -3.89 0.69
CA ALA A 37 -7.65 -3.40 1.91
C ALA A 37 -6.12 -3.26 1.77
N VAL A 38 -5.56 -2.19 2.31
CA VAL A 38 -4.12 -1.94 2.39
C VAL A 38 -3.73 -1.64 3.83
N ALA A 39 -2.53 -2.05 4.23
CA ALA A 39 -1.97 -1.71 5.54
C ALA A 39 -1.02 -0.53 5.43
N ALA A 40 -1.22 0.46 6.31
CA ALA A 40 -0.23 1.47 6.57
C ALA A 40 0.48 1.15 7.89
N ILE A 41 1.78 0.93 7.84
CA ILE A 41 2.63 0.57 8.97
C ILE A 41 3.56 1.76 9.24
N GLU A 42 3.55 2.28 10.47
CA GLU A 42 4.50 3.31 10.89
C GLU A 42 5.89 2.69 11.06
N ALA A 43 6.89 3.26 10.39
CA ALA A 43 8.29 2.91 10.54
C ALA A 43 8.93 3.77 11.64
N GLU A 44 10.08 3.33 12.15
CA GLU A 44 10.81 4.01 13.23
C GLU A 44 11.22 5.46 12.91
N ASP A 45 11.31 5.81 11.63
CA ASP A 45 11.60 7.17 11.16
C ASP A 45 10.35 8.07 11.06
N GLY A 46 9.19 7.60 11.52
CA GLY A 46 7.91 8.29 11.47
C GLY A 46 7.27 8.31 10.08
N GLN A 47 7.81 7.55 9.12
CA GLN A 47 7.20 7.38 7.81
C GLN A 47 6.17 6.24 7.82
N TRP A 48 5.17 6.33 6.97
CA TRP A 48 4.12 5.32 6.87
C TRP A 48 4.31 4.48 5.62
N ALA A 49 4.74 3.23 5.78
CA ALA A 49 4.88 2.27 4.69
C ALA A 49 3.51 1.67 4.36
N LEU A 50 3.13 1.72 3.08
CA LEU A 50 1.89 1.14 2.58
C LEU A 50 2.16 -0.22 1.93
N THR A 51 1.43 -1.24 2.33
CA THR A 51 1.51 -2.60 1.77
C THR A 51 0.14 -3.12 1.36
N PHE A 52 0.12 -3.93 0.30
CA PHE A 52 -1.02 -4.76 -0.07
C PHE A 52 -0.60 -6.22 0.14
N HIS A 53 -1.14 -6.87 1.17
CA HIS A 53 -0.60 -8.12 1.70
C HIS A 53 0.92 -8.02 1.96
N ASP A 54 1.71 -8.90 1.34
CA ASP A 54 3.17 -8.96 1.39
C ASP A 54 3.84 -8.06 0.33
N TYR A 55 3.06 -7.38 -0.51
CA TYR A 55 3.57 -6.52 -1.57
C TYR A 55 3.76 -5.06 -1.09
N PRO A 56 4.99 -4.52 -1.05
CA PRO A 56 5.23 -3.13 -0.69
C PRO A 56 4.78 -2.19 -1.83
N LEU A 57 3.90 -1.25 -1.52
CA LEU A 57 3.40 -0.25 -2.48
C LEU A 57 4.24 1.02 -2.46
N GLY A 58 4.71 1.45 -1.29
CA GLY A 58 5.52 2.65 -1.14
C GLY A 58 5.44 3.25 0.26
N ILE A 59 5.84 4.52 0.38
CA ILE A 59 5.75 5.31 1.61
C ILE A 59 4.79 6.47 1.40
N ILE A 60 3.93 6.74 2.37
CA ILE A 60 3.08 7.93 2.37
C ILE A 60 3.91 9.15 2.80
N ASP A 61 4.12 10.08 1.88
CA ASP A 61 4.58 11.43 2.19
C ASP A 61 3.40 12.22 2.76
N THR A 62 3.37 12.35 4.08
CA THR A 62 2.32 13.05 4.82
C THR A 62 2.33 14.57 4.61
N ARG A 63 3.45 15.14 4.12
CA ARG A 63 3.56 16.59 3.83
C ARG A 63 2.90 16.91 2.49
N ARG A 64 3.03 15.99 1.52
CA ARG A 64 2.50 16.17 0.15
C ARG A 64 1.21 15.40 -0.11
N MET A 65 0.78 14.56 0.83
CA MET A 65 -0.36 13.64 0.67
C MET A 65 -0.21 12.76 -0.57
N LYS A 66 0.98 12.16 -0.75
CA LYS A 66 1.30 11.32 -1.92
C LYS A 66 1.96 10.02 -1.50
N LEU A 67 1.66 8.96 -2.24
CA LEU A 67 2.40 7.70 -2.16
C LEU A 67 3.69 7.83 -2.98
N VAL A 68 4.83 7.84 -2.31
CA VAL A 68 6.15 7.76 -2.93
C VAL A 68 6.50 6.30 -3.07
N ARG A 69 6.49 5.80 -4.30
CA ARG A 69 6.99 4.45 -4.56
C ARG A 69 8.51 4.49 -4.40
N ARG A 70 9.03 3.80 -3.38
CA ARG A 70 10.45 3.40 -3.43
C ARG A 70 10.54 2.48 -4.62
N SER A 71 11.29 2.87 -5.64
CA SER A 71 11.51 2.03 -6.82
C SER A 71 11.77 0.62 -6.34
N ALA A 72 10.83 -0.28 -6.59
CA ALA A 72 11.08 -1.68 -6.34
C ALA A 72 12.29 -2.02 -7.21
N ALA A 73 13.39 -2.47 -6.61
CA ALA A 73 14.28 -3.35 -7.35
C ALA A 73 13.37 -4.37 -8.06
N PRO A 74 13.57 -4.65 -9.36
CA PRO A 74 12.58 -5.33 -10.17
C PRO A 74 12.10 -6.55 -9.42
N THR A 75 10.86 -6.50 -8.93
CA THR A 75 10.23 -7.63 -8.29
C THR A 75 10.19 -8.65 -9.42
N LYS A 76 11.03 -9.69 -9.30
CA LYS A 76 10.97 -10.85 -10.18
C LYS A 76 9.49 -11.21 -10.25
N PRO A 77 8.86 -11.16 -11.44
CA PRO A 77 7.42 -11.28 -11.53
C PRO A 77 7.02 -12.60 -10.85
N LEU A 78 6.22 -12.49 -9.80
CA LEU A 78 5.54 -13.61 -9.19
C LEU A 78 4.49 -14.06 -10.21
N GLY A 79 4.94 -14.91 -11.13
CA GLY A 79 4.22 -15.22 -12.36
C GLY A 79 5.05 -15.96 -13.42
N ALA A 80 6.38 -16.09 -13.28
CA ALA A 80 7.10 -17.16 -13.95
C ALA A 80 6.93 -18.48 -13.18
N ALA A 81 5.68 -18.93 -13.04
CA ALA A 81 5.41 -20.32 -12.77
C ALA A 81 5.85 -21.08 -14.03
N ALA A 82 6.75 -22.02 -13.82
CA ALA A 82 7.17 -22.98 -14.81
C ALA A 82 5.94 -23.71 -15.34
N ASP A 83 5.74 -23.69 -16.66
CA ASP A 83 5.02 -24.74 -17.38
C ASP A 83 5.53 -24.77 -18.83
N ALA A 84 5.82 -26.00 -19.27
CA ALA A 84 6.34 -26.50 -20.56
C ALA A 84 7.86 -26.42 -20.81
#